data_AF-A0A2P4XWI0-F1
#
_entry.id   AF-A0A2P4XWI0-F1
#
_cell.length_a   1.000
_cell.length_b   1.000
_cell.length_c   1.000
_cell.angle_alpha   90.00
_cell.angle_beta   90.00
_cell.angle_gamma   90.00
#
_symmetry.space_group_name_H-M   'P 1'
#
loop_
_entity.id
_entity.type
_entity.pdbx_description
1 polymer ?
#
loop_
_entity_poly.entity_id
_entity_poly.type
_entity_poly.pdbx_seq_one_letter_code
_entity_poly.pdbx_strand_id
1 'polypeptide(L)'
;RQSGGQLCVRVDFSLLDNSTTNGTRIDIATLKCLHFTFSAQQPLRVLFSVSIMQKYSRLGVFLIQVKAVESALVKVQNSNMLHSSYTTSSINLCIADVVQVYPSASSELFFVNSLVRTIGLTLVFFSIEEDMRQLLIQIADMLHYTKSLLSYLTSQIANEEWFKSQHILQSSRSLAEMDAIHEQYLDHLLSRFFLLDKHATVIQYILTTFNHILRFVGQVDEFVSAAET
;
A
#
# COMPACT_ATOMS: atom_id res chain seq x y z
N ARG A 1 27.37 27.10 11.65
CA ARG A 1 25.99 27.61 11.80
C ARG A 1 25.04 26.63 11.12
N GLN A 2 24.54 25.63 11.86
CA GLN A 2 23.51 24.72 11.36
C GLN A 2 22.14 25.32 11.70
N SER A 3 21.73 26.30 10.92
CA SER A 3 20.37 26.86 10.96
C SER A 3 19.49 26.01 10.03
N GLY A 4 19.17 24.79 10.47
CA GLY A 4 18.27 23.89 9.76
C GLY A 4 17.31 23.29 10.76
N GLY A 5 16.00 23.59 10.63
CA GLY A 5 15.00 22.90 11.42
C GLY A 5 14.98 21.42 11.07
N GLN A 6 14.82 20.55 12.08
CA GLN A 6 14.82 19.11 11.88
C GLN A 6 13.38 18.60 11.90
N LEU A 7 12.97 17.90 10.83
CA LEU A 7 11.72 17.15 10.80
C LEU A 7 11.97 15.78 11.44
N CYS A 8 11.23 15.49 12.50
CA CYS A 8 11.30 14.24 13.24
C CYS A 8 9.94 13.55 13.22
N VAL A 9 9.92 12.27 12.87
CA VAL A 9 8.74 11.40 13.05
C VAL A 9 8.82 10.81 14.46
N ARG A 10 7.74 10.96 15.22
CA ARG A 10 7.57 10.37 16.54
C ARG A 10 6.49 9.31 16.47
N VAL A 11 6.60 8.32 17.35
CA VAL A 11 5.59 7.28 17.53
C VAL A 11 4.92 7.54 18.87
N ASP A 12 3.60 7.69 18.85
CA ASP A 12 2.77 7.76 20.04
C ASP A 12 2.33 6.34 20.42
N PHE A 13 3.04 5.75 21.37
CA PHE A 13 2.80 4.39 21.83
C PHE A 13 1.43 4.23 22.51
N SER A 14 0.81 5.31 23.00
CA SER A 14 -0.51 5.24 23.64
C SER A 14 -1.63 4.89 22.67
N LEU A 15 -1.44 5.16 21.38
CA LEU A 15 -2.38 4.83 20.30
C LEU A 15 -2.23 3.39 19.79
N LEU A 16 -1.14 2.71 20.15
CA LEU A 16 -0.86 1.34 19.71
C LEU A 16 -1.73 0.33 20.46
N ASP A 17 -1.92 0.53 21.76
CA ASP A 17 -2.58 -0.44 22.66
C ASP A 17 -4.06 -0.70 22.31
N ASN A 18 -4.76 0.26 21.71
CA ASN A 18 -6.16 0.11 21.31
C ASN A 18 -6.39 -0.63 19.98
N SER A 19 -5.33 -0.87 19.19
CA SER A 19 -5.42 -1.51 17.88
C SER A 19 -5.02 -2.99 17.88
N THR A 20 -4.56 -3.51 19.03
CA THR A 20 -3.91 -4.82 19.14
C THR A 20 -4.78 -5.82 19.90
N THR A 21 -6.00 -6.11 19.42
CA THR A 21 -6.81 -7.20 19.98
C THR A 21 -6.80 -8.48 19.17
N ASN A 22 -6.18 -8.52 17.98
CA ASN A 22 -6.02 -9.77 17.23
C ASN A 22 -4.62 -9.83 16.61
N GLY A 23 -3.88 -10.90 16.93
CA GLY A 23 -2.48 -11.09 16.55
C GLY A 23 -2.18 -10.96 15.05
N THR A 24 -0.93 -10.57 14.78
CA THR A 24 -0.19 -10.70 13.51
C THR A 24 -0.73 -10.02 12.24
N ARG A 25 -1.69 -9.09 12.30
CA ARG A 25 -2.16 -8.36 11.11
C ARG A 25 -1.96 -6.84 11.20
N ILE A 26 -1.25 -6.28 10.24
CA ILE A 26 -1.02 -4.83 10.10
C ILE A 26 -2.36 -4.15 9.77
N ASP A 27 -2.97 -3.46 10.73
CA ASP A 27 -4.12 -2.57 10.50
C ASP A 27 -3.59 -1.19 10.09
N ILE A 28 -4.10 -0.61 9.01
CA ILE A 28 -3.73 0.73 8.55
C ILE A 28 -3.95 1.80 9.65
N ALA A 29 -4.84 1.53 10.60
CA ALA A 29 -5.09 2.38 11.75
C ALA A 29 -3.89 2.46 12.71
N THR A 30 -3.03 1.45 12.76
CA THR A 30 -1.80 1.47 13.57
C THR A 30 -0.88 2.62 13.17
N LEU A 31 -0.87 3.01 11.89
CA LEU A 31 -0.06 4.14 11.40
C LEU A 31 -0.53 5.51 11.94
N LYS A 32 -1.70 5.59 12.57
CA LYS A 32 -2.14 6.80 13.28
C LYS A 32 -1.30 7.11 14.51
N CYS A 33 -0.48 6.17 14.99
CA CYS A 33 0.51 6.43 16.04
C CYS A 33 1.65 7.33 15.56
N LEU A 34 1.81 7.53 14.26
CA LEU A 34 2.86 8.40 13.72
C LEU A 34 2.48 9.87 13.87
N HIS A 35 3.40 10.66 14.44
CA HIS A 35 3.26 12.10 14.57
C HIS A 35 4.49 12.81 14.02
N PHE A 36 4.28 13.77 13.13
CA PHE A 36 5.37 14.58 12.56
C PHE A 36 5.60 15.82 13.41
N THR A 37 6.84 16.02 13.83
CA THR A 37 7.27 17.17 14.62
C THR A 37 8.38 17.90 13.90
N PHE A 38 8.36 19.23 13.90
CA PHE A 38 9.42 20.04 13.32
C PHE A 38 10.04 20.91 14.41
N SER A 39 11.30 20.63 14.76
CA SER A 39 12.04 21.44 15.71
C SER A 39 12.71 22.59 14.97
N ALA A 40 12.04 23.76 14.97
CA ALA A 40 12.56 25.01 14.42
C ALA A 40 13.12 25.93 15.52
N GLN A 41 14.23 26.59 15.24
CA GLN A 41 14.72 27.70 16.07
C GLN A 41 13.88 28.96 15.81
N GLN A 42 13.82 29.88 16.78
CA GLN A 42 13.22 31.20 16.55
C GLN A 42 13.97 31.92 15.41
N PRO A 43 13.28 32.65 14.51
CA PRO A 43 11.87 33.04 14.56
C PRO A 43 10.89 32.04 13.89
N LEU A 44 11.40 31.02 13.18
CA LEU A 44 10.58 30.07 12.39
C LEU A 44 9.60 29.25 13.23
N ARG A 45 9.89 29.05 14.52
CA ARG A 45 8.98 28.37 15.46
C ARG A 45 7.59 29.03 15.53
N VAL A 46 7.48 30.32 15.26
CA VAL A 46 6.19 31.03 15.27
C VAL A 46 5.34 30.62 14.07
N LEU A 47 5.94 30.45 12.90
CA LEU A 47 5.27 30.01 11.66
C LEU A 47 4.93 28.51 11.70
N PHE A 48 5.81 27.69 12.28
CA PHE A 48 5.56 26.26 12.51
C PHE A 48 4.96 26.03 13.90
N SER A 49 3.81 26.66 14.14
CA SER A 49 3.06 26.50 15.37
C SER A 49 2.62 25.05 15.58
N VAL A 50 2.22 24.70 16.81
CA VAL A 50 1.72 23.36 17.13
C VAL A 50 0.50 22.99 16.27
N SER A 51 -0.40 23.96 16.03
CA SER A 51 -1.58 23.78 15.17
C SER A 51 -1.19 23.43 13.72
N ILE A 52 -0.26 24.21 13.13
CA ILE A 52 0.25 23.99 11.78
C ILE A 52 0.91 22.61 11.66
N MET A 53 1.71 22.23 12.66
CA MET A 53 2.36 20.91 12.66
C MET A 53 1.37 19.75 12.80
N GLN A 54 0.27 19.92 13.54
CA GLN A 54 -0.80 18.92 13.58
C GLN A 54 -1.46 18.73 12.21
N LYS A 55 -1.71 19.82 11.46
CA LYS A 55 -2.24 19.76 10.09
C LYS A 55 -1.28 19.00 9.15
N TYR A 56 0.02 19.31 9.22
CA TYR A 56 1.05 18.55 8.48
C TYR A 56 1.10 17.08 8.87
N SER A 57 1.00 16.78 10.17
CA SER A 57 1.03 15.40 10.65
C SER A 57 -0.15 14.60 10.10
N ARG A 58 -1.36 15.18 10.06
CA ARG A 58 -2.54 14.53 9.48
C ARG A 58 -2.36 14.21 8.00
N LEU A 59 -1.84 15.17 7.22
CA LEU A 59 -1.53 14.98 5.79
C LEU A 59 -0.46 13.89 5.59
N GLY A 60 0.62 13.95 6.36
CA GLY A 60 1.75 13.02 6.28
C GLY A 60 1.36 11.59 6.64
N VAL A 61 0.60 11.39 7.71
CA VAL A 61 0.10 10.07 8.11
C VAL A 61 -0.75 9.46 6.99
N PHE A 62 -1.68 10.22 6.43
CA PHE A 62 -2.53 9.72 5.37
C PHE A 62 -1.74 9.35 4.09
N LEU A 63 -0.75 10.16 3.70
CA LEU A 63 0.14 9.83 2.59
C LEU A 63 0.94 8.54 2.84
N ILE A 64 1.45 8.35 4.06
CA ILE A 64 2.12 7.10 4.45
C ILE A 64 1.17 5.92 4.35
N GLN A 65 -0.08 6.07 4.80
CA GLN A 65 -1.07 5.00 4.72
C GLN A 65 -1.31 4.57 3.26
N VAL A 66 -1.52 5.53 2.35
CA VAL A 66 -1.71 5.24 0.91
C VAL A 66 -0.45 4.56 0.34
N LYS A 67 0.75 5.07 0.68
CA LYS A 67 2.01 4.53 0.16
C LYS A 67 2.34 3.14 0.71
N ALA A 68 1.96 2.85 1.95
CA ALA A 68 2.13 1.54 2.57
C ALA A 68 1.28 0.48 1.85
N VAL A 69 0.02 0.80 1.52
CA VAL A 69 -0.86 -0.10 0.75
C VAL A 69 -0.32 -0.35 -0.65
N GLU A 70 0.11 0.71 -1.35
CA GLU A 70 0.71 0.56 -2.68
C GLU A 70 2.00 -0.28 -2.65
N SER A 71 2.86 -0.06 -1.66
CA SER A 71 4.10 -0.83 -1.49
C SER A 71 3.82 -2.31 -1.20
N ALA A 72 2.81 -2.60 -0.37
CA ALA A 72 2.40 -3.97 -0.07
C ALA A 72 1.89 -4.70 -1.33
N LEU A 73 1.08 -4.04 -2.16
CA LEU A 73 0.59 -4.58 -3.43
C LEU A 73 1.73 -4.79 -4.44
N VAL A 74 2.66 -3.84 -4.58
CA VAL A 74 3.82 -3.97 -5.48
C VAL A 74 4.71 -5.14 -5.06
N LYS A 75 4.90 -5.34 -3.74
CA LYS A 75 5.65 -6.48 -3.21
C LYS A 75 5.02 -7.80 -3.65
N VAL A 76 3.71 -7.98 -3.44
CA VAL A 76 2.99 -9.20 -3.83
C VAL A 76 3.00 -9.41 -5.35
N GLN A 77 2.78 -8.35 -6.13
CA GLN A 77 2.84 -8.43 -7.59
C GLN A 77 4.20 -8.97 -8.06
N ASN A 78 5.29 -8.44 -7.51
CA ASN A 78 6.64 -8.87 -7.88
C ASN A 78 6.92 -10.32 -7.45
N SER A 79 6.47 -10.73 -6.26
CA SER A 79 6.60 -12.12 -5.79
C SER A 79 5.82 -13.10 -6.68
N ASN A 80 4.58 -12.78 -7.05
CA ASN A 80 3.75 -13.66 -7.88
C ASN A 80 4.27 -13.77 -9.32
N MET A 81 4.83 -12.70 -9.89
CA MET A 81 5.44 -12.76 -11.22
C MET A 81 6.69 -13.65 -11.27
N LEU A 82 7.49 -13.67 -10.21
CA LEU A 82 8.60 -14.61 -10.07
C LEU A 82 8.08 -16.05 -10.03
N HIS A 83 7.07 -16.34 -9.20
CA HIS A 83 6.54 -17.70 -9.03
C HIS A 83 5.89 -18.28 -10.30
N SER A 84 5.14 -17.46 -11.05
CA SER A 84 4.55 -17.87 -12.34
C SER A 84 5.61 -18.34 -13.36
N SER A 85 6.83 -17.81 -13.27
CA SER A 85 7.93 -18.23 -14.15
C SER A 85 8.49 -19.59 -13.74
N TYR A 86 8.64 -19.84 -12.42
CA TYR A 86 9.17 -21.11 -11.90
C TYR A 86 8.20 -22.29 -12.06
N THR A 87 6.90 -22.09 -11.82
CA THR A 87 5.90 -23.17 -11.97
C THR A 87 5.80 -23.65 -13.42
N THR A 88 5.89 -22.71 -14.37
CA THR A 88 5.85 -23.03 -15.81
C THR A 88 7.10 -23.81 -16.24
N SER A 89 8.27 -23.54 -15.64
CA SER A 89 9.51 -24.28 -15.93
C SER A 89 9.53 -25.69 -15.32
N SER A 90 9.12 -25.87 -14.06
CA SER A 90 9.12 -27.18 -13.40
C SER A 90 8.14 -28.19 -14.03
N ILE A 91 7.02 -27.70 -14.59
CA ILE A 91 6.01 -28.56 -15.23
C ILE A 91 6.44 -29.03 -16.62
N ASN A 92 7.08 -28.16 -17.40
CA ASN A 92 7.66 -28.58 -18.69
C ASN A 92 8.69 -29.71 -18.49
N LEU A 93 9.41 -29.71 -17.36
CA LEU A 93 10.31 -30.79 -16.97
C LEU A 93 9.54 -32.07 -16.60
N CYS A 94 8.50 -31.99 -15.77
CA CYS A 94 7.71 -33.16 -15.38
C CYS A 94 6.91 -33.79 -16.55
N ILE A 95 6.40 -32.99 -17.49
CA ILE A 95 5.73 -33.50 -18.69
C ILE A 95 6.75 -34.18 -19.61
N ALA A 96 7.95 -33.61 -19.77
CA ALA A 96 9.02 -34.23 -20.55
C ALA A 96 9.46 -35.58 -19.95
N ASP A 97 9.55 -35.68 -18.62
CA ASP A 97 9.91 -36.94 -17.93
C ASP A 97 8.83 -38.02 -18.09
N VAL A 98 7.54 -37.66 -18.09
CA VAL A 98 6.44 -38.62 -18.33
C VAL A 98 6.39 -39.10 -19.79
N VAL A 99 6.77 -38.24 -20.75
CA VAL A 99 6.79 -38.58 -22.18
C VAL A 99 8.00 -39.45 -22.56
N GLN A 100 9.11 -39.38 -21.81
CA GLN A 100 10.32 -40.16 -22.11
C GLN A 100 10.32 -41.58 -21.52
N VAL A 101 9.47 -41.90 -20.54
CA VAL A 101 9.35 -43.25 -20.00
C VAL A 101 8.25 -43.98 -20.77
N TYR A 102 8.58 -44.73 -21.84
CA TYR A 102 7.99 -46.04 -22.18
C TYR A 102 8.46 -46.50 -23.58
N PRO A 103 9.19 -47.63 -23.63
CA PRO A 103 8.80 -48.68 -24.54
C PRO A 103 8.61 -50.00 -23.77
N SER A 104 7.70 -50.83 -24.27
CA SER A 104 7.44 -52.25 -23.94
C SER A 104 6.39 -52.57 -22.84
N ALA A 105 5.21 -52.92 -23.35
CA ALA A 105 4.25 -53.93 -22.92
C ALA A 105 4.36 -54.51 -21.49
N SER A 106 3.60 -53.94 -20.56
CA SER A 106 2.76 -54.69 -19.61
C SER A 106 1.86 -53.73 -18.84
N SER A 107 0.60 -54.14 -18.62
CA SER A 107 -0.39 -53.59 -17.68
C SER A 107 -1.25 -52.36 -18.07
N GLU A 108 -2.42 -52.64 -18.67
CA GLU A 108 -3.52 -51.68 -18.87
C GLU A 108 -3.96 -50.98 -17.57
N LEU A 109 -3.90 -51.67 -16.42
CA LEU A 109 -4.27 -51.11 -15.11
C LEU A 109 -3.29 -50.03 -14.62
N PHE A 110 -2.00 -50.15 -14.96
CA PHE A 110 -1.01 -49.11 -14.68
C PHE A 110 -1.16 -47.92 -15.64
N PHE A 111 -1.50 -48.19 -16.91
CA PHE A 111 -1.79 -47.13 -17.87
C PHE A 111 -2.99 -46.28 -17.43
N VAL A 112 -4.09 -46.91 -16.98
CA VAL A 112 -5.27 -46.19 -16.48
C VAL A 112 -4.94 -45.39 -15.21
N ASN A 113 -4.23 -45.97 -14.24
CA ASN A 113 -3.83 -45.23 -13.03
C ASN A 113 -2.86 -44.08 -13.34
N SER A 114 -1.90 -44.28 -14.24
CA SER A 114 -0.99 -43.23 -14.67
C SER A 114 -1.72 -42.13 -15.44
N LEU A 115 -2.66 -42.50 -16.33
CA LEU A 115 -3.48 -41.57 -17.09
C LEU A 115 -4.42 -40.76 -16.18
N VAL A 116 -5.10 -41.40 -15.23
CA VAL A 116 -5.94 -40.72 -14.22
C VAL A 116 -5.11 -39.77 -13.36
N ARG A 117 -3.88 -40.15 -13.01
CA ARG A 117 -2.96 -39.31 -12.24
C ARG A 117 -2.47 -38.12 -13.07
N THR A 118 -2.13 -38.32 -14.35
CA THR A 118 -1.75 -37.24 -15.27
C THR A 118 -2.93 -36.30 -15.53
N ILE A 119 -4.10 -36.81 -15.87
CA ILE A 119 -5.32 -36.00 -16.08
C ILE A 119 -5.70 -35.26 -14.80
N GLY A 120 -5.63 -35.92 -13.65
CA GLY A 120 -5.89 -35.30 -12.34
C GLY A 120 -4.91 -34.16 -12.04
N LEU A 121 -3.61 -34.36 -12.28
CA LEU A 121 -2.59 -33.31 -12.14
C LEU A 121 -2.80 -32.17 -13.14
N THR A 122 -3.16 -32.46 -14.39
CA THR A 122 -3.47 -31.46 -15.41
C THR A 122 -4.71 -30.63 -15.05
N LEU A 123 -5.77 -31.26 -14.53
CA LEU A 123 -7.00 -30.56 -14.12
C LEU A 123 -6.79 -29.70 -12.87
N VAL A 124 -6.06 -30.22 -11.87
CA VAL A 124 -5.67 -29.45 -10.68
C VAL A 124 -4.80 -28.25 -11.09
N PHE A 125 -3.86 -28.46 -12.03
CA PHE A 125 -3.04 -27.38 -12.56
C PHE A 125 -3.86 -26.32 -13.30
N PHE A 126 -4.78 -26.72 -14.18
CA PHE A 126 -5.62 -25.77 -14.94
C PHE A 126 -6.51 -24.94 -14.01
N SER A 127 -6.99 -25.54 -12.91
CA SER A 127 -7.72 -24.80 -11.86
C SER A 127 -6.82 -23.79 -11.16
N ILE A 128 -5.60 -24.18 -10.79
CA ILE A 128 -4.62 -23.29 -10.14
C ILE A 128 -4.20 -22.14 -11.08
N GLU A 129 -4.04 -22.40 -12.38
CA GLU A 129 -3.68 -21.39 -13.36
C GLU A 129 -4.79 -20.33 -13.52
N GLU A 130 -6.05 -20.75 -13.61
CA GLU A 130 -7.17 -19.81 -13.65
C GLU A 130 -7.29 -19.03 -12.33
N ASP A 131 -7.13 -19.68 -11.18
CA ASP A 131 -7.12 -19.01 -9.87
C ASP A 131 -5.98 -17.98 -9.75
N MET A 132 -4.78 -18.31 -10.23
CA MET A 132 -3.64 -17.38 -10.28
C MET A 132 -3.90 -16.20 -11.23
N ARG A 133 -4.54 -16.44 -12.37
CA ARG A 133 -4.93 -15.39 -13.30
C ARG A 133 -5.93 -14.42 -12.66
N GLN A 134 -6.93 -14.93 -11.95
CA GLN A 134 -7.90 -14.11 -11.22
C GLN A 134 -7.24 -13.29 -10.11
N LEU A 135 -6.30 -13.89 -9.36
CA LEU A 135 -5.52 -13.18 -8.34
C LEU A 135 -4.70 -12.02 -8.93
N LEU A 136 -4.03 -12.24 -10.06
CA LEU A 136 -3.25 -11.18 -10.73
C LEU A 136 -4.13 -10.02 -11.20
N ILE A 137 -5.33 -10.30 -11.71
CA ILE A 137 -6.30 -9.27 -12.10
C ILE A 137 -6.74 -8.47 -10.88
N GLN A 138 -7.10 -9.14 -9.78
CA GLN A 138 -7.50 -8.46 -8.54
C GLN A 138 -6.39 -7.57 -7.98
N ILE A 139 -5.13 -8.04 -7.98
CA ILE A 139 -3.96 -7.24 -7.59
C ILE A 139 -3.81 -6.02 -8.49
N ALA A 140 -3.96 -6.19 -9.81
CA ALA A 140 -3.85 -5.08 -10.77
C ALA A 140 -4.92 -4.01 -10.53
N ASP A 141 -6.17 -4.41 -10.26
CA ASP A 141 -7.27 -3.50 -9.96
C ASP A 141 -7.04 -2.73 -8.66
N MET A 142 -6.64 -3.42 -7.58
CA MET A 142 -6.33 -2.79 -6.29
C MET A 142 -5.12 -1.85 -6.39
N LEU A 143 -4.12 -2.21 -7.19
CA LEU A 143 -2.95 -1.38 -7.43
C LEU A 143 -3.29 -0.15 -8.27
N HIS A 144 -4.11 -0.31 -9.30
CA HIS A 144 -4.61 0.81 -10.10
C HIS A 144 -5.37 1.78 -9.21
N TYR A 145 -6.32 1.31 -8.40
CA TYR A 145 -7.03 2.14 -7.43
C TYR A 145 -6.08 2.94 -6.53
N THR A 146 -5.11 2.28 -5.92
CA THR A 146 -4.18 2.92 -4.97
C THR A 146 -3.26 3.92 -5.66
N LYS A 147 -2.76 3.60 -6.87
CA LYS A 147 -1.94 4.51 -7.69
C LYS A 147 -2.73 5.71 -8.17
N SER A 148 -3.98 5.54 -8.59
CA SER A 148 -4.87 6.64 -8.98
C SER A 148 -5.12 7.59 -7.81
N LEU A 149 -5.35 7.05 -6.61
CA LEU A 149 -5.52 7.86 -5.40
C LEU A 149 -4.23 8.61 -5.04
N LEU A 150 -3.07 7.94 -5.05
CA LEU A 150 -1.78 8.59 -4.78
C LEU A 150 -1.47 9.69 -5.80
N SER A 151 -1.73 9.43 -7.08
CA SER A 151 -1.56 10.39 -8.17
C SER A 151 -2.47 11.61 -7.98
N TYR A 152 -3.73 11.39 -7.62
CA TYR A 152 -4.65 12.46 -7.25
C TYR A 152 -4.09 13.31 -6.10
N LEU A 153 -3.71 12.70 -4.98
CA LEU A 153 -3.18 13.43 -3.82
C LEU A 153 -1.91 14.22 -4.18
N THR A 154 -1.01 13.62 -4.97
CA THR A 154 0.21 14.28 -5.45
C THR A 154 -0.13 15.48 -6.33
N SER A 155 -1.12 15.36 -7.22
CA SER A 155 -1.58 16.48 -8.06
C SER A 155 -2.16 17.64 -7.24
N GLN A 156 -2.83 17.35 -6.12
CA GLN A 156 -3.36 18.38 -5.23
C GLN A 156 -2.24 19.14 -4.51
N ILE A 157 -1.14 18.46 -4.15
CA ILE A 157 0.05 19.12 -3.58
C ILE A 157 0.77 19.97 -4.63
N ALA A 158 0.88 19.45 -5.86
CA ALA A 158 1.55 20.12 -6.98
C ALA A 158 0.67 21.20 -7.67
N ASN A 159 -0.50 21.51 -7.11
CA ASN A 159 -1.48 22.41 -7.71
C ASN A 159 -0.95 23.87 -7.77
N GLU A 160 -1.43 24.62 -8.77
CA GLU A 160 -1.17 26.05 -8.96
C GLU A 160 -1.48 26.92 -7.73
N GLU A 161 -2.38 26.44 -6.85
CA GLU A 161 -2.71 27.11 -5.60
C GLU A 161 -1.51 27.28 -4.67
N TRP A 162 -0.57 26.31 -4.62
CA TRP A 162 0.67 26.48 -3.85
C TRP A 162 1.50 27.64 -4.39
N PHE A 163 1.63 27.76 -5.72
CA PHE A 163 2.40 28.84 -6.33
C PHE A 163 1.76 30.21 -6.04
N LYS A 164 0.43 30.30 -6.03
CA LYS A 164 -0.30 31.50 -5.60
C LYS A 164 -0.02 31.82 -4.12
N SER A 165 -0.16 30.84 -3.23
CA SER A 165 0.16 31.01 -1.80
C SER A 165 1.62 31.42 -1.58
N GLN A 166 2.57 30.86 -2.33
CA GLN A 166 3.98 31.20 -2.25
C GLN A 166 4.25 32.65 -2.66
N HIS A 167 3.64 33.13 -3.75
CA HIS A 167 3.77 34.53 -4.16
C HIS A 167 3.21 35.52 -3.13
N ILE A 168 2.06 35.20 -2.53
CA ILE A 168 1.47 36.04 -1.47
C ILE A 168 2.32 35.98 -0.19
N LEU A 169 2.88 34.81 0.14
CA LEU A 169 3.77 34.63 1.29
C LEU A 169 5.07 35.42 1.12
N GLN A 170 5.59 35.53 -0.11
CA GLN A 170 6.76 36.37 -0.43
C GLN A 170 6.47 37.88 -0.39
N SER A 171 5.24 38.29 -0.70
CA SER A 171 4.83 39.71 -0.67
C SER A 171 4.29 40.16 0.69
N SER A 172 4.08 39.23 1.63
CA SER A 172 3.58 39.47 2.98
C SER A 172 4.54 40.38 3.77
N ARG A 173 3.97 41.32 4.53
CA ARG A 173 4.74 42.34 5.27
C ARG A 173 4.82 42.04 6.75
N SER A 174 4.09 41.03 7.23
CA SER A 174 4.10 40.62 8.63
C SER A 174 4.12 39.10 8.78
N LEU A 175 4.65 38.65 9.91
CA LEU A 175 4.66 37.23 10.28
C LEU A 175 3.25 36.66 10.49
N ALA A 176 2.31 37.50 10.95
CA ALA A 176 0.92 37.13 11.12
C ALA A 176 0.22 36.87 9.78
N GLU A 177 0.52 37.69 8.75
CA GLU A 177 0.03 37.45 7.38
C GLU A 177 0.57 36.13 6.83
N MET A 178 1.89 35.88 6.99
CA MET A 178 2.51 34.64 6.55
C MET A 178 1.88 33.40 7.23
N ASP A 179 1.65 33.46 8.54
CA ASP A 179 1.02 32.39 9.32
C ASP A 179 -0.42 32.14 8.84
N ALA A 180 -1.22 33.18 8.64
CA ALA A 180 -2.58 33.06 8.15
C ALA A 180 -2.67 32.46 6.74
N ILE A 181 -1.80 32.88 5.81
CA ILE A 181 -1.75 32.34 4.44
C ILE A 181 -1.31 30.87 4.47
N HIS A 182 -0.32 30.55 5.29
CA HIS A 182 0.17 29.18 5.44
C HIS A 182 -0.92 28.27 6.03
N GLU A 183 -1.63 28.75 7.05
CA GLU A 183 -2.76 28.04 7.64
C GLU A 183 -3.87 27.78 6.62
N GLN A 184 -4.24 28.80 5.85
CA GLN A 184 -5.27 28.71 4.82
C GLN A 184 -4.90 27.68 3.74
N TYR A 185 -3.63 27.63 3.32
CA TYR A 185 -3.16 26.63 2.37
C TYR A 185 -3.28 25.20 2.92
N LEU A 186 -2.94 24.99 4.20
CA LEU A 186 -3.08 23.67 4.82
C LEU A 186 -4.53 23.25 5.00
N ASP A 187 -5.43 24.16 5.32
CA ASP A 187 -6.87 23.88 5.38
C ASP A 187 -7.44 23.53 4.01
N HIS A 188 -6.97 24.21 2.96
CA HIS A 188 -7.29 23.84 1.59
C HIS A 188 -6.85 22.40 1.28
N LEU A 189 -5.58 22.05 1.57
CA LEU A 189 -5.07 20.70 1.34
C LEU A 189 -5.83 19.64 2.15
N LEU A 190 -6.10 19.89 3.44
CA LEU A 190 -6.90 18.99 4.28
C LEU A 190 -8.30 18.78 3.70
N SER A 191 -8.91 19.82 3.12
CA SER A 191 -10.18 19.69 2.41
C SER A 191 -10.06 18.78 1.19
N ARG A 192 -9.04 18.98 0.34
CA ARG A 192 -8.81 18.16 -0.86
C ARG A 192 -8.44 16.71 -0.56
N PHE A 193 -7.80 16.47 0.58
CA PHE A 193 -7.41 15.14 1.05
C PHE A 193 -8.55 14.40 1.76
N PHE A 194 -9.74 15.00 1.85
CA PHE A 194 -10.88 14.45 2.59
C PHE A 194 -10.63 14.29 4.10
N LEU A 195 -9.71 15.09 4.66
CA LEU A 195 -9.31 14.99 6.06
C LEU A 195 -10.04 15.95 6.98
N LEU A 196 -10.88 16.85 6.48
CA LEU A 196 -11.77 17.66 7.32
C LEU A 196 -12.91 16.81 7.89
N ASP A 197 -13.45 17.22 9.04
CA ASP A 197 -14.47 16.46 9.77
C ASP A 197 -15.74 16.23 8.95
N LYS A 198 -16.09 17.20 8.09
CA LYS A 198 -17.20 17.09 7.12
C LYS A 198 -17.04 15.93 6.12
N HIS A 199 -15.84 15.38 5.96
CA HIS A 199 -15.51 14.27 5.07
C HIS A 199 -15.28 12.94 5.81
N ALA A 200 -15.63 12.86 7.11
CA ALA A 200 -15.38 11.69 7.97
C ALA A 200 -15.82 10.35 7.34
N THR A 201 -16.99 10.33 6.70
CA THR A 201 -17.52 9.13 6.04
C THR A 201 -16.66 8.68 4.85
N VAL A 202 -16.17 9.63 4.04
CA VAL A 202 -15.36 9.34 2.85
C VAL A 202 -14.00 8.77 3.28
N ILE A 203 -13.34 9.40 4.24
CA ILE A 203 -12.05 8.93 4.73
C ILE A 203 -12.20 7.56 5.42
N GLN A 204 -13.28 7.33 6.16
CA GLN A 204 -13.55 6.03 6.77
C GLN A 204 -13.72 4.93 5.71
N TYR A 205 -14.41 5.23 4.61
CA TYR A 205 -14.56 4.29 3.49
C TYR A 205 -13.20 3.95 2.84
N ILE A 206 -12.36 4.97 2.59
CA ILE A 206 -11.01 4.78 2.02
C ILE A 206 -10.16 3.90 2.95
N LEU A 207 -10.12 4.22 4.25
CA LEU A 207 -9.33 3.44 5.23
C LEU A 207 -9.84 2.01 5.39
N THR A 208 -11.17 1.80 5.33
CA THR A 208 -11.76 0.45 5.35
C THR A 208 -11.34 -0.34 4.10
N THR A 209 -11.35 0.31 2.93
CA THR A 209 -10.88 -0.29 1.68
C THR A 209 -9.40 -0.65 1.76
N PHE A 210 -8.55 0.23 2.29
CA PHE A 210 -7.13 -0.06 2.54
C PHE A 210 -6.94 -1.28 3.45
N ASN A 211 -7.73 -1.39 4.52
CA ASN A 211 -7.68 -2.55 5.40
C ASN A 211 -8.10 -3.84 4.71
N HIS A 212 -9.10 -3.80 3.82
CA HIS A 212 -9.46 -4.98 3.01
C HIS A 212 -8.33 -5.37 2.06
N ILE A 213 -7.68 -4.41 1.40
CA ILE A 213 -6.54 -4.65 0.52
C ILE A 213 -5.38 -5.29 1.29
N LEU A 214 -5.03 -4.75 2.47
CA LEU A 214 -3.94 -5.30 3.29
C LEU A 214 -4.25 -6.71 3.80
N ARG A 215 -5.50 -6.99 4.17
CA ARG A 215 -5.93 -8.35 4.52
C ARG A 215 -5.80 -9.32 3.36
N PHE A 216 -6.22 -8.90 2.16
CA PHE A 216 -6.04 -9.69 0.94
C PHE A 216 -4.57 -9.97 0.67
N VAL A 217 -3.71 -8.95 0.73
CA VAL A 217 -2.25 -9.11 0.58
C VAL A 217 -1.69 -10.12 1.59
N GLY A 218 -2.09 -10.04 2.86
CA GLY A 218 -1.67 -11.00 3.88
C GLY A 218 -2.10 -12.44 3.59
N GLN A 219 -3.32 -12.64 3.07
CA GLN A 219 -3.81 -13.96 2.66
C GLN A 219 -3.04 -14.54 1.48
N VAL A 220 -2.67 -13.70 0.50
CA VAL A 220 -1.86 -14.13 -0.65
C VAL A 220 -0.45 -14.50 -0.22
N ASP A 221 0.18 -13.72 0.67
CA ASP A 221 1.53 -14.01 1.19
C ASP A 221 1.56 -15.34 1.98
N GLU A 222 0.52 -15.62 2.77
CA GLU A 222 0.36 -16.89 3.49
C GLU A 222 0.16 -18.08 2.53
N PHE A 223 -0.66 -17.91 1.49
CA PHE A 223 -0.86 -18.92 0.45
C PHE A 223 0.44 -19.24 -0.31
N VAL A 224 1.20 -18.22 -0.70
CA VAL A 224 2.49 -18.38 -1.38
C VAL A 224 3.48 -19.10 -0.47
N SER A 225 3.57 -18.72 0.81
CA SER A 225 4.47 -19.35 1.78
C SER A 225 4.14 -20.83 2.01
N ALA A 226 2.86 -21.19 2.03
CA ALA A 226 2.40 -22.58 2.18
C ALA A 226 2.72 -23.44 0.94
N ALA A 227 2.83 -22.86 -0.25
CA ALA A 227 3.22 -23.58 -1.47
C ALA A 227 4.72 -23.88 -1.54
N GLU A 228 5.55 -23.18 -0.74
CA GLU A 228 7.00 -23.38 -0.67
C GLU A 228 7.43 -24.47 0.35
N THR A 229 6.48 -25.01 1.15
CA THR A 229 6.75 -26.03 2.20
C THR A 229 6.40 -27.44 1.76
#